data_AF-L2GR87-F1
#
_entry.id   AF-L2GR87-F1
#
_cell.length_a   1.000
_cell.length_b   1.000
_cell.length_c   1.000
_cell.angle_alpha   90.00
_cell.angle_beta   90.00
_cell.angle_gamma   90.00
#
_symmetry.space_group_name_H-M   'P 1'
#
loop_
_entity.id
_entity.type
_entity.pdbx_description
1 polymer ?
#
loop_
_entity_poly.entity_id
_entity_poly.type
_entity_poly.pdbx_seq_one_letter_code
_entity_poly.pdbx_strand_id
1 'polypeptide(L)'
;METKSCEEFIVGFCPNEEFYVEHVTAKCPHPHIASERNEYSTAKAAYSFEHKVLEHFKEILDEVDKKVAINIQVTSKETVDESHYDALNECESLIELKNPFDFDFEKIHSLLVLHGRLIEHIDLSKTSRALDVCKNCGAFKEYSKPCIHKFCEKYQRLRDIVSKLERKLPQKPTLS
;
A
#
# COMPACT_ATOMS: atom_id res chain seq x y z
N MET A 1 28.56 9.95 -14.97
CA MET A 1 28.02 9.35 -13.73
C MET A 1 27.36 8.05 -14.13
N GLU A 2 27.86 6.92 -13.63
CA GLU A 2 27.21 5.62 -13.85
C GLU A 2 25.86 5.63 -13.13
N THR A 3 24.78 5.39 -13.87
CA THR A 3 23.43 5.30 -13.30
C THR A 3 23.34 4.02 -12.50
N LYS A 4 23.39 4.12 -11.16
CA LYS A 4 23.31 2.97 -10.27
C LYS A 4 21.94 2.27 -10.40
N SER A 5 21.95 0.95 -10.59
CA SER A 5 20.77 0.08 -10.66
C SER A 5 19.91 0.12 -9.40
N CYS A 6 18.61 -0.14 -9.56
CA CYS A 6 17.67 -0.12 -8.44
C CYS A 6 17.88 -1.34 -7.52
N GLU A 7 18.48 -1.11 -6.35
CA GLU A 7 18.74 -2.14 -5.34
C GLU A 7 17.46 -2.86 -4.86
N GLU A 8 16.35 -2.13 -4.79
CA GLU A 8 15.04 -2.67 -4.40
C GLU A 8 14.49 -3.63 -5.46
N PHE A 9 14.61 -3.25 -6.74
CA PHE A 9 14.26 -4.14 -7.85
C PHE A 9 15.13 -5.40 -7.85
N ILE A 10 16.43 -5.26 -7.58
CA ILE A 10 17.38 -6.38 -7.53
C ILE A 10 16.97 -7.38 -6.45
N VAL A 11 16.57 -6.92 -5.25
CA VAL A 11 16.06 -7.84 -4.20
C VAL A 11 14.67 -8.43 -4.51
N GLY A 12 14.02 -7.94 -5.57
CA GLY A 12 12.80 -8.52 -6.11
C GLY A 12 11.53 -7.69 -5.94
N PHE A 13 11.62 -6.43 -5.48
CA PHE A 13 10.47 -5.53 -5.33
C PHE A 13 10.90 -4.06 -5.35
N CYS A 14 10.46 -3.29 -6.34
CA CYS A 14 10.61 -1.85 -6.31
C CYS A 14 9.26 -1.19 -5.95
N PRO A 15 9.13 -0.49 -4.80
CA PRO A 15 7.90 0.19 -4.45
C PRO A 15 7.43 1.18 -5.52
N ASN A 16 8.36 1.94 -6.12
CA ASN A 16 8.05 2.89 -7.19
C ASN A 16 7.56 2.24 -8.49
N GLU A 17 7.78 0.94 -8.68
CA GLU A 17 7.24 0.16 -9.80
C GLU A 17 5.89 -0.47 -9.44
N GLU A 18 5.83 -1.13 -8.29
CA GLU A 18 4.71 -1.97 -7.89
C GLU A 18 3.49 -1.15 -7.48
N PHE A 19 3.71 0.06 -6.96
CA PHE A 19 2.67 1.03 -6.59
C PHE A 19 2.55 2.16 -7.62
N TYR A 20 3.13 2.02 -8.82
CA TYR A 20 3.04 3.04 -9.85
C TYR A 20 1.60 3.27 -10.31
N VAL A 21 1.17 4.52 -10.24
CA VAL A 21 -0.05 5.01 -10.88
C VAL A 21 0.32 6.16 -11.80
N GLU A 22 -0.08 6.02 -13.06
CA GLU A 22 0.22 7.00 -14.10
C GLU A 22 -0.28 8.39 -13.71
N HIS A 23 0.56 9.40 -13.87
CA HIS A 23 0.30 10.80 -13.50
C HIS A 23 0.12 11.10 -12.00
N VAL A 24 0.26 10.11 -11.12
CA VAL A 24 0.01 10.24 -9.68
C VAL A 24 1.29 10.09 -8.88
N THR A 25 2.00 9.00 -9.14
CA THR A 25 3.25 8.66 -8.44
C THR A 25 4.44 8.85 -9.38
N ALA A 26 5.61 9.15 -8.82
CA ALA A 26 6.84 9.18 -9.59
C ALA A 26 7.25 7.76 -10.03
N LYS A 27 7.73 7.62 -11.28
CA LYS A 27 8.40 6.38 -11.71
C LYS A 27 9.72 6.22 -10.96
N CYS A 28 10.18 4.97 -10.81
CA CYS A 28 11.51 4.71 -10.27
C CYS A 28 12.58 5.45 -11.10
N PRO A 29 13.48 6.24 -10.47
CA PRO A 29 14.53 6.95 -11.17
C PRO A 29 15.72 6.06 -11.54
N HIS A 30 15.79 4.84 -10.99
CA HIS A 30 16.89 3.90 -11.18
C HIS A 30 16.53 2.82 -12.21
N PRO A 31 17.48 2.36 -13.05
CA PRO A 31 17.21 1.32 -14.03
C PRO A 31 16.91 -0.03 -13.36
N HIS A 32 15.94 -0.75 -13.92
CA HIS A 32 15.54 -2.10 -13.51
C HIS A 32 16.20 -3.14 -14.42
N ILE A 33 17.37 -3.62 -14.01
CA ILE A 33 18.17 -4.54 -14.82
C ILE A 33 17.87 -5.99 -14.41
N ALA A 34 17.18 -6.72 -15.29
CA ALA A 34 16.74 -8.09 -15.00
C ALA A 34 17.89 -9.08 -14.76
N SER A 35 19.04 -8.90 -15.43
CA SER A 35 20.22 -9.75 -15.21
C SER A 35 20.74 -9.65 -13.78
N GLU A 36 20.83 -8.44 -13.22
CA GLU A 36 21.29 -8.22 -11.84
C GLU A 36 20.34 -8.84 -10.81
N ARG A 37 19.03 -8.75 -11.05
CA ARG A 37 18.02 -9.44 -10.22
C ARG A 37 18.19 -10.97 -10.28
N ASN A 38 18.45 -11.52 -11.46
CA ASN A 38 18.66 -12.97 -11.63
C ASN A 38 19.96 -13.42 -10.94
N GLU A 39 21.04 -12.66 -11.07
CA GLU A 39 22.30 -12.89 -10.37
C GLU A 39 22.08 -12.89 -8.86
N TYR A 40 21.40 -11.86 -8.34
CA TYR A 40 21.01 -11.78 -6.93
C TYR A 40 20.21 -13.00 -6.47
N SER A 41 19.24 -13.47 -7.27
CA SER A 41 18.38 -14.59 -6.90
C SER A 41 19.13 -15.93 -6.75
N THR A 42 20.28 -16.07 -7.43
CA THR A 42 21.13 -17.27 -7.40
C THR A 42 22.33 -17.11 -6.47
N ALA A 43 22.64 -15.88 -6.04
CA ALA A 43 23.75 -15.58 -5.17
C ALA A 43 23.50 -16.07 -3.73
N LYS A 44 24.46 -16.85 -3.21
CA LYS A 44 24.48 -17.26 -1.80
C LYS A 44 24.99 -16.16 -0.87
N ALA A 45 25.75 -15.20 -1.39
CA ALA A 45 26.33 -14.11 -0.62
C ALA A 45 25.29 -13.03 -0.27
N ALA A 46 25.50 -12.39 0.86
CA ALA A 46 24.78 -11.18 1.23
C ALA A 46 25.38 -9.97 0.47
N TYR A 47 24.50 -9.09 0.00
CA TYR A 47 24.90 -7.83 -0.64
C TYR A 47 24.84 -6.71 0.39
N SER A 48 25.73 -5.72 0.25
CA SER A 48 25.84 -4.62 1.21
C SER A 48 24.57 -3.76 1.33
N PHE A 49 23.75 -3.70 0.26
CA PHE A 49 22.52 -2.91 0.23
C PHE A 49 21.32 -3.59 0.91
N GLU A 50 21.36 -4.91 1.17
CA GLU A 50 20.18 -5.66 1.60
C GLU A 50 19.60 -5.16 2.94
N HIS A 51 20.46 -4.75 3.88
CA HIS A 51 20.01 -4.19 5.15
C HIS A 51 19.25 -2.88 4.96
N LYS A 52 19.76 -1.99 4.11
CA LYS A 52 19.13 -0.70 3.81
C LYS A 52 17.77 -0.92 3.14
N VAL A 53 17.71 -1.85 2.18
CA VAL A 53 16.46 -2.18 1.50
C VAL A 53 15.44 -2.80 2.45
N LEU A 54 15.89 -3.70 3.34
CA LEU A 54 15.04 -4.27 4.38
C LEU A 54 14.48 -3.21 5.32
N GLU A 55 15.31 -2.28 5.80
CA GLU A 55 14.89 -1.16 6.66
C GLU A 55 13.81 -0.32 5.96
N HIS A 56 14.02 0.06 4.70
CA HIS A 56 13.03 0.82 3.94
C HIS A 56 11.70 0.05 3.72
N PHE A 57 11.76 -1.24 3.42
CA PHE A 57 10.54 -2.05 3.28
C PHE A 57 9.77 -2.18 4.59
N LYS A 58 10.46 -2.23 5.73
CA LYS A 58 9.83 -2.22 7.05
C LYS A 58 9.14 -0.90 7.32
N GLU A 59 9.75 0.23 6.98
CA GLU A 59 9.11 1.55 7.11
C GLU A 59 7.78 1.62 6.35
N ILE A 60 7.75 1.14 5.10
CA ILE A 60 6.52 1.07 4.30
C ILE A 60 5.46 0.19 4.98
N LEU A 61 5.84 -1.00 5.46
CA LEU A 61 4.89 -1.90 6.13
C LEU A 61 4.40 -1.35 7.48
N ASP A 62 5.24 -0.64 8.23
CA ASP A 62 4.87 0.00 9.49
C ASP A 62 3.80 1.08 9.27
N GLU A 63 3.87 1.85 8.17
CA GLU A 63 2.82 2.81 7.80
C GLU A 63 1.49 2.12 7.49
N VAL A 64 1.54 1.00 6.76
CA VAL A 64 0.35 0.19 6.44
C VAL A 64 -0.23 -0.44 7.70
N ASP A 65 0.60 -0.95 8.60
CA ASP A 65 0.17 -1.56 9.86
C ASP A 65 -0.44 -0.53 10.81
N LYS A 66 0.07 0.71 10.82
CA LYS A 66 -0.59 1.84 11.48
C LYS A 66 -1.96 2.14 10.86
N LYS A 67 -2.08 2.19 9.53
CA LYS A 67 -3.37 2.36 8.83
C LYS A 67 -4.36 1.26 9.23
N VAL A 68 -3.92 -0.01 9.22
CA VAL A 68 -4.72 -1.17 9.63
C VAL A 68 -5.21 -0.98 11.08
N ALA A 69 -4.33 -0.63 12.01
CA ALA A 69 -4.69 -0.46 13.41
C ALA A 69 -5.72 0.67 13.61
N ILE A 70 -5.53 1.82 12.95
CA ILE A 70 -6.47 2.94 12.99
C ILE A 70 -7.82 2.51 12.43
N ASN A 71 -7.85 1.90 11.25
CA ASN A 71 -9.10 1.51 10.63
C ASN A 71 -9.82 0.43 11.43
N ILE A 72 -9.12 -0.51 12.07
CA ILE A 72 -9.74 -1.51 12.97
C ILE A 72 -10.42 -0.82 14.15
N GLN A 73 -9.77 0.19 14.75
CA GLN A 73 -10.37 0.96 15.85
C GLN A 73 -11.68 1.64 15.40
N VAL A 74 -11.71 2.20 14.19
CA VAL A 74 -12.90 2.82 13.59
C VAL A 74 -13.98 1.79 13.27
N THR A 75 -13.62 0.61 12.76
CA THR A 75 -14.58 -0.43 12.34
C THR A 75 -15.21 -1.18 13.52
N SER A 76 -14.56 -1.16 14.70
CA SER A 76 -14.97 -1.94 15.87
C SER A 76 -16.32 -1.55 16.49
N LYS A 77 -17.08 -0.61 15.90
CA LYS A 77 -18.29 -0.06 16.51
C LYS A 77 -19.51 0.12 15.61
N GLU A 78 -19.45 -0.05 14.29
CA GLU A 78 -20.57 0.38 13.43
C GLU A 78 -20.88 -0.61 12.29
N THR A 79 -22.14 -1.04 12.23
CA THR A 79 -22.76 -1.48 10.98
C THR A 79 -23.01 -0.23 10.16
N VAL A 80 -22.28 -0.04 9.07
CA VAL A 80 -22.59 1.04 8.14
C VAL A 80 -23.54 0.52 7.07
N ASP A 81 -24.38 1.40 6.57
CA ASP A 81 -25.24 1.07 5.45
C ASP A 81 -24.43 0.87 4.15
N GLU A 82 -25.04 0.24 3.16
CA GLU A 82 -24.43 -0.06 1.86
C GLU A 82 -23.86 1.19 1.16
N SER A 83 -24.54 2.32 1.33
CA SER A 83 -24.12 3.62 0.81
C SER A 83 -22.80 4.11 1.39
N HIS A 84 -22.61 3.99 2.70
CA HIS A 84 -21.36 4.33 3.38
C HIS A 84 -20.20 3.38 3.06
N TYR A 85 -20.47 2.18 2.54
CA TYR A 85 -19.41 1.30 2.07
C TYR A 85 -18.94 1.66 0.66
N ASP A 86 -19.86 1.92 -0.26
CA ASP A 86 -19.54 2.29 -1.64
C ASP A 86 -18.77 3.62 -1.69
N ALA A 87 -19.20 4.55 -0.85
CA ALA A 87 -18.50 5.75 -0.41
C ALA A 87 -17.01 5.60 -0.08
N LEU A 88 -16.69 4.67 0.83
CA LEU A 88 -15.33 4.45 1.31
C LEU A 88 -14.47 3.88 0.19
N ASN A 89 -15.01 2.96 -0.60
CA ASN A 89 -14.33 2.41 -1.78
C ASN A 89 -14.07 3.49 -2.85
N GLU A 90 -15.04 4.38 -3.10
CA GLU A 90 -14.87 5.48 -4.07
C GLU A 90 -13.79 6.46 -3.57
N CYS A 91 -13.80 6.82 -2.27
CA CYS A 91 -12.74 7.62 -1.64
C CYS A 91 -11.36 6.96 -1.74
N GLU A 92 -11.23 5.68 -1.42
CA GLU A 92 -9.94 4.96 -1.50
C GLU A 92 -9.45 4.88 -2.95
N SER A 93 -10.32 4.61 -3.91
CA SER A 93 -9.96 4.59 -5.33
C SER A 93 -9.46 5.95 -5.85
N LEU A 94 -9.99 7.05 -5.31
CA LEU A 94 -9.64 8.42 -5.72
C LEU A 94 -8.38 8.95 -5.02
N ILE A 95 -8.11 8.51 -3.79
CA ILE A 95 -6.83 8.73 -3.10
C ILE A 95 -5.69 8.01 -3.83
N GLU A 96 -5.94 6.79 -4.31
CA GLU A 96 -5.00 6.02 -5.14
C GLU A 96 -4.74 6.65 -6.52
N LEU A 97 -5.59 7.60 -6.95
CA LEU A 97 -5.54 8.25 -8.27
C LEU A 97 -4.99 9.69 -8.27
N LYS A 98 -4.49 10.28 -7.16
CA LYS A 98 -4.06 11.70 -7.19
C LYS A 98 -2.80 12.08 -6.40
N ASN A 99 -1.94 12.84 -7.09
CA ASN A 99 -0.62 13.35 -6.71
C ASN A 99 -0.68 14.22 -5.42
N PRO A 100 0.18 13.95 -4.40
CA PRO A 100 0.10 14.55 -3.07
C PRO A 100 0.53 16.03 -2.95
N PHE A 101 0.97 16.70 -4.02
CA PHE A 101 1.60 18.03 -3.93
C PHE A 101 0.79 19.24 -4.43
N ASP A 102 -0.51 19.09 -4.74
CA ASP A 102 -1.26 20.22 -5.32
C ASP A 102 -2.67 20.34 -4.70
N PHE A 103 -2.84 21.06 -3.60
CA PHE A 103 -4.16 21.32 -3.02
C PHE A 103 -4.85 22.47 -3.77
N ASP A 104 -5.51 22.15 -4.89
CA ASP A 104 -6.33 23.08 -5.69
C ASP A 104 -7.84 22.98 -5.36
N PHE A 105 -8.58 24.06 -5.63
CA PHE A 105 -10.02 24.24 -5.44
C PHE A 105 -10.86 23.10 -6.06
N GLU A 106 -10.42 22.52 -7.17
CA GLU A 106 -11.06 21.35 -7.78
C GLU A 106 -11.02 20.09 -6.90
N LYS A 107 -10.03 19.95 -6.00
CA LYS A 107 -9.94 18.84 -5.04
C LYS A 107 -10.93 19.00 -3.88
N ILE A 108 -11.11 20.22 -3.37
CA ILE A 108 -12.16 20.55 -2.40
C ILE A 108 -13.53 20.31 -3.04
N HIS A 109 -13.72 20.72 -4.29
CA HIS A 109 -14.95 20.46 -5.03
C HIS A 109 -15.19 18.96 -5.25
N SER A 110 -14.15 18.18 -5.58
CA SER A 110 -14.28 16.71 -5.73
C SER A 110 -14.65 16.03 -4.41
N LEU A 111 -14.06 16.45 -3.29
CA LEU A 111 -14.41 15.98 -1.95
C LEU A 111 -15.82 16.41 -1.53
N LEU A 112 -16.26 17.61 -1.92
CA LEU A 112 -17.62 18.11 -1.70
C LEU A 112 -18.66 17.40 -2.57
N VAL A 113 -18.31 17.05 -3.81
CA VAL A 113 -19.15 16.24 -4.71
C VAL A 113 -19.25 14.81 -4.20
N LEU A 114 -18.14 14.23 -3.73
CA LEU A 114 -18.14 12.96 -2.99
C LEU A 114 -19.08 13.09 -1.81
N HIS A 115 -18.85 14.03 -0.90
CA HIS A 115 -19.71 14.27 0.26
C HIS A 115 -21.18 14.47 -0.10
N GLY A 116 -21.49 15.16 -1.20
CA GLY A 116 -22.84 15.29 -1.74
C GLY A 116 -23.44 13.95 -2.16
N ARG A 117 -22.70 13.14 -2.92
CA ARG A 117 -23.09 11.78 -3.30
C ARG A 117 -23.25 10.87 -2.09
N LEU A 118 -22.37 10.99 -1.09
CA LEU A 118 -22.45 10.27 0.18
C LEU A 118 -23.77 10.57 0.88
N ILE A 119 -24.15 11.85 0.99
CA ILE A 119 -25.42 12.27 1.57
C ILE A 119 -26.61 11.74 0.76
N GLU A 120 -26.58 11.84 -0.57
CA GLU A 120 -27.64 11.32 -1.45
C GLU A 120 -27.81 9.80 -1.32
N HIS A 121 -26.71 9.07 -1.11
CA HIS A 121 -26.71 7.62 -0.96
C HIS A 121 -27.20 7.18 0.44
N ILE A 122 -26.94 7.96 1.50
CA ILE A 122 -27.45 7.73 2.87
C ILE A 122 -28.99 7.75 2.92
N ASP A 123 -29.63 8.60 2.12
CA ASP A 123 -31.09 8.71 2.07
C ASP A 123 -31.78 7.53 1.35
N LEU A 124 -31.03 6.63 0.71
CA LEU A 124 -31.58 5.58 -0.17
C LEU A 124 -31.38 4.13 0.30
N SER A 125 -30.55 3.85 1.30
CA SER A 125 -30.21 2.47 1.67
C SER A 125 -30.98 1.96 2.90
N LYS A 126 -31.56 0.76 2.78
CA LYS A 126 -32.29 0.05 3.86
C LYS A 126 -31.53 -1.21 4.36
N THR A 127 -30.30 -1.40 3.90
CA THR A 127 -29.51 -2.61 4.11
C THR A 127 -28.14 -2.24 4.71
N SER A 128 -27.83 -2.82 5.88
CA SER A 128 -26.53 -2.69 6.52
C SER A 128 -25.55 -3.72 5.99
N ARG A 129 -24.31 -3.30 5.71
CA ARG A 129 -23.20 -4.20 5.41
C ARG A 129 -22.22 -4.19 6.59
N ALA A 130 -21.88 -5.37 7.10
CA ALA A 130 -20.82 -5.46 8.08
C ALA A 130 -19.48 -5.18 7.38
N LEU A 131 -18.70 -4.26 7.94
CA LEU A 131 -17.35 -3.96 7.45
C LEU A 131 -16.28 -4.67 8.25
N ASP A 132 -15.16 -4.90 7.58
CA ASP A 132 -13.93 -5.42 8.13
C ASP A 132 -12.77 -4.62 7.53
N VAL A 133 -11.58 -4.76 8.10
CA VAL A 133 -10.37 -4.13 7.58
C VAL A 133 -9.48 -5.19 6.97
N CYS A 134 -9.02 -4.95 5.74
CA CYS A 134 -8.02 -5.81 5.13
C CYS A 134 -6.71 -5.70 5.92
N LYS A 135 -6.25 -6.81 6.49
CA LYS A 135 -4.97 -6.89 7.23
C LYS A 135 -3.74 -6.61 6.35
N ASN A 136 -3.88 -6.68 5.03
CA ASN A 136 -2.75 -6.51 4.10
C ASN A 136 -2.55 -5.06 3.68
N CYS A 137 -3.61 -4.35 3.29
CA CYS A 137 -3.54 -2.97 2.77
C CYS A 137 -4.21 -1.93 3.67
N GLY A 138 -4.85 -2.35 4.78
CA GLY A 138 -5.56 -1.45 5.70
C GLY A 138 -6.85 -0.87 5.13
N ALA A 139 -7.26 -1.22 3.92
CA ALA A 139 -8.50 -0.77 3.31
C ALA A 139 -9.74 -1.40 3.94
N PHE A 140 -10.88 -0.70 3.91
CA PHE A 140 -12.14 -1.26 4.37
C PHE A 140 -12.67 -2.26 3.34
N LYS A 141 -13.17 -3.40 3.79
CA LYS A 141 -13.76 -4.41 2.93
C LYS A 141 -15.03 -4.95 3.56
N GLU A 142 -15.89 -5.53 2.74
CA GLU A 142 -17.06 -6.22 3.24
C GLU A 142 -16.64 -7.43 4.11
N TYR A 143 -17.32 -7.58 5.23
CA TYR A 143 -17.08 -8.66 6.17
C TYR A 143 -17.22 -10.02 5.46
N SER A 144 -16.30 -10.94 5.76
CA SER A 144 -16.22 -12.27 5.13
C SER A 144 -15.96 -12.30 3.61
N LYS A 145 -15.75 -11.16 2.93
CA LYS A 145 -15.31 -11.13 1.53
C LYS A 145 -13.79 -10.93 1.40
N PRO A 146 -13.18 -11.42 0.30
CA PRO A 146 -11.78 -11.14 -0.01
C PRO A 146 -11.60 -9.64 -0.31
N CYS A 147 -10.38 -9.15 -0.06
CA CYS A 147 -10.01 -7.79 -0.42
C CYS A 147 -9.84 -7.68 -1.94
N ILE A 148 -10.45 -6.67 -2.55
CA ILE A 148 -10.37 -6.41 -4.00
C ILE A 148 -9.51 -5.19 -4.35
N HIS A 149 -8.87 -4.56 -3.35
CA HIS A 149 -8.09 -3.35 -3.56
C HIS A 149 -6.85 -3.62 -4.40
N LYS A 150 -6.59 -2.70 -5.33
CA LYS A 150 -5.53 -2.79 -6.36
C LYS A 150 -4.17 -3.17 -5.79
N PHE A 151 -3.83 -2.64 -4.62
CA PHE A 151 -2.51 -2.80 -4.01
C PHE A 151 -2.42 -3.90 -2.96
N CYS A 152 -3.52 -4.61 -2.65
CA CYS A 152 -3.53 -5.64 -1.61
C CYS A 152 -2.50 -6.75 -1.89
N GLU A 153 -2.44 -7.24 -3.13
CA GLU A 153 -1.46 -8.27 -3.52
C GLU A 153 -0.02 -7.75 -3.51
N LYS A 154 0.16 -6.45 -3.77
CA LYS A 154 1.49 -5.80 -3.76
C LYS A 154 2.04 -5.72 -2.34
N TYR A 155 1.21 -5.31 -1.38
CA TYR A 155 1.58 -5.33 0.04
C TYR A 155 1.84 -6.75 0.55
N GLN A 156 1.05 -7.75 0.12
CA GLN A 156 1.32 -9.15 0.47
C GLN A 156 2.70 -9.58 -0.05
N ARG A 157 3.02 -9.29 -1.31
CA ARG A 157 4.33 -9.61 -1.89
C ARG A 157 5.49 -8.89 -1.18
N LEU A 158 5.29 -7.64 -0.75
CA LEU A 158 6.28 -6.90 0.04
C LEU A 158 6.56 -7.62 1.38
N ARG A 159 5.51 -8.05 2.10
CA ARG A 159 5.65 -8.83 3.35
C ARG A 159 6.42 -10.14 3.13
N ASP A 160 6.16 -10.84 2.02
CA ASP A 160 6.86 -12.07 1.67
C ASP A 160 8.36 -11.82 1.41
N ILE A 161 8.71 -10.68 0.83
CA ILE A 161 10.09 -10.30 0.52
C ILE A 161 10.84 -9.85 1.78
N VAL A 162 10.19 -9.07 2.65
CA VAL A 162 10.72 -8.77 3.99
C VAL A 162 11.01 -10.06 4.75
N SER A 163 10.07 -11.00 4.78
CA SER A 163 10.24 -12.31 5.43
C SER A 163 11.38 -13.14 4.83
N LYS A 164 11.70 -12.97 3.53
CA LYS A 164 12.86 -13.62 2.90
C LYS A 164 14.17 -12.95 3.28
N LEU A 165 14.20 -11.61 3.26
CA LEU A 165 15.38 -10.82 3.63
C LEU A 165 15.74 -11.03 5.10
N GLU A 166 14.77 -11.07 6.01
CA GLU A 166 15.00 -11.34 7.44
C GLU A 166 15.55 -12.74 7.71
N ARG A 167 15.22 -13.73 6.87
CA ARG A 167 15.80 -15.08 6.97
C ARG A 167 17.21 -15.15 6.40
N LYS A 168 17.54 -14.31 5.41
CA LYS A 168 18.84 -14.27 4.76
C LYS A 168 19.87 -13.47 5.57
N LEU A 169 19.45 -12.36 6.16
CA LEU A 169 20.31 -11.45 6.90
C LEU A 169 20.41 -11.88 8.36
N PRO A 170 21.63 -12.02 8.93
CA PRO A 170 21.77 -12.22 10.36
C PRO A 170 21.17 -11.01 11.09
N GLN A 171 20.39 -11.25 12.14
CA GLN A 171 19.90 -10.15 12.97
C GLN A 171 21.11 -9.39 13.52
N LYS A 172 21.20 -8.08 13.25
CA LYS A 172 22.18 -7.22 13.93
C LYS A 172 21.98 -7.43 15.44
N PRO A 173 23.03 -7.73 16.22
CA PRO A 173 22.89 -7.81 17.67
C PRO A 173 22.33 -6.47 18.14
N THR A 174 21.18 -6.50 18.81
CA THR A 174 20.63 -5.36 19.53
C THR A 174 21.66 -4.98 20.57
N LEU A 175 22.41 -3.90 20.32
CA LEU A 175 23.25 -3.28 21.33
C LEU A 175 22.30 -2.85 22.45
N SER A 176 22.37 -3.58 23.55
CA SER A 176 21.61 -3.39 24.78
C SER A 176 22.19 -2.23 25.57
#